data_AF-A0A355G7Q8-F1
#
_entry.id   AF-A0A355G7Q8-F1
#
_cell.length_a   1.000
_cell.length_b   1.000
_cell.length_c   1.000
_cell.angle_alpha   90.00
_cell.angle_beta   90.00
_cell.angle_gamma   90.00
#
_symmetry.space_group_name_H-M   'P 1'
#
loop_
_entity.id
_entity.type
_entity.pdbx_description
1 polymer ?
#
loop_
_entity_poly.entity_id
_entity_poly.type
_entity_poly.pdbx_seq_one_letter_code
_entity_poly.pdbx_strand_id
1 'polypeptide(L)' 'MNSRQLLKIGVPEYCLKTAMTAIQMKVAEEKANGKVRGKELKELVQKVVEHPEEYLEDPAFRQLALELVDDNSAETID' A
#
# COMPACT_ATOMS: atom_id res chain seq x y z
N MET A 1 -10.21 -4.75 3.55
CA MET A 1 -10.10 -3.41 4.19
C MET A 1 -10.96 -2.44 3.39
N ASN A 2 -11.55 -1.41 4.03
CA ASN A 2 -12.34 -0.37 3.34
C ASN A 2 -11.53 0.92 3.18
N SER A 3 -11.87 1.80 2.23
CA SER A 3 -11.13 3.04 1.92
C SER A 3 -10.88 3.93 3.15
N ARG A 4 -11.85 4.02 4.06
CA ARG A 4 -11.70 4.76 5.33
C ARG A 4 -10.57 4.23 6.22
N GLN A 5 -10.28 2.92 6.18
CA GLN A 5 -9.18 2.34 6.94
C GLN A 5 -7.84 2.70 6.32
N LEU A 6 -7.76 2.76 4.99
CA LEU A 6 -6.56 3.19 4.26
C LEU A 6 -6.23 4.65 4.58
N LEU A 7 -7.24 5.52 4.54
CA LEU A 7 -7.07 6.92 4.93
C LEU A 7 -6.59 7.09 6.37
N LYS A 8 -7.13 6.30 7.31
CA LYS A 8 -6.68 6.32 8.71
C LYS A 8 -5.25 5.82 8.91
N ILE A 9 -4.75 5.00 7.99
CA ILE A 9 -3.38 4.47 8.01
C ILE A 9 -2.41 5.50 7.40
N GLY A 10 -2.91 6.53 6.71
CA GLY A 10 -2.10 7.56 6.05
C GLY A 10 -2.00 7.36 4.54
N VAL A 11 -2.73 6.42 3.95
CA VAL A 11 -2.80 6.29 2.48
C VAL A 11 -3.52 7.52 1.93
N PRO A 12 -2.92 8.27 1.00
CA PRO A 12 -3.55 9.42 0.37
C PRO A 12 -4.81 9.05 -0.44
N GLU A 13 -5.76 9.99 -0.55
CA GLU A 13 -7.02 9.73 -1.27
C GLU A 13 -6.82 9.34 -2.74
N TYR A 14 -5.82 9.93 -3.41
CA TYR A 14 -5.51 9.64 -4.81
C TYR A 14 -4.96 8.21 -4.98
N CYS A 15 -4.16 7.73 -4.02
CA CYS A 15 -3.63 6.37 -4.00
C CYS A 15 -4.64 5.31 -3.56
N LEU A 16 -5.86 5.66 -3.13
CA LEU A 16 -6.81 4.69 -2.57
C LEU A 16 -7.16 3.55 -3.53
N LYS A 17 -7.28 3.85 -4.82
CA LYS A 17 -7.55 2.83 -5.84
C LYS A 17 -6.36 1.89 -5.97
N THR A 18 -5.15 2.43 -6.09
CA THR A 18 -3.90 1.67 -6.19
C THR A 18 -3.70 0.80 -4.94
N ALA A 19 -3.90 1.35 -3.75
CA ALA A 19 -3.82 0.62 -2.48
C ALA A 19 -4.86 -0.50 -2.38
N MET A 20 -6.10 -0.27 -2.83
CA MET A 20 -7.13 -1.31 -2.87
C MET A 20 -6.73 -2.46 -3.81
N THR A 21 -6.20 -2.15 -4.99
CA THR A 21 -5.72 -3.15 -5.95
C THR A 21 -4.54 -3.95 -5.38
N ALA A 22 -3.56 -3.28 -4.78
CA ALA A 22 -2.42 -3.92 -4.11
C ALA A 22 -2.87 -4.92 -3.03
N ILE A 23 -3.80 -4.50 -2.18
CA ILE A 23 -4.41 -5.33 -1.15
C ILE A 23 -5.12 -6.54 -1.75
N GLN A 24 -5.89 -6.35 -2.82
CA GLN A 24 -6.58 -7.45 -3.50
C GLN A 24 -5.61 -8.46 -4.10
N MET A 25 -4.53 -7.98 -4.74
CA MET A 25 -3.47 -8.83 -5.29
C MET A 25 -2.80 -9.66 -4.19
N LYS A 26 -2.39 -9.01 -3.09
CA LYS A 26 -1.73 -9.71 -1.99
C LYS A 26 -2.66 -10.71 -1.30
N VAL A 27 -3.94 -10.36 -1.12
CA VAL A 27 -4.95 -11.29 -0.59
C VAL A 27 -5.17 -12.48 -1.53
N ALA A 28 -5.16 -12.27 -2.85
CA ALA A 28 -5.29 -13.36 -3.83
C ALA A 28 -4.08 -14.30 -3.80
N GLU A 29 -2.86 -13.76 -3.71
CA GLU A 29 -1.61 -14.50 -3.56
C GLU A 29 -1.59 -15.32 -2.26
N GLU A 30 -1.89 -14.68 -1.13
CA GLU A 30 -1.97 -15.31 0.19
C GLU A 30 -3.04 -16.41 0.23
N LYS A 31 -4.21 -16.16 -0.39
CA LYS A 31 -5.28 -17.15 -0.51
C LYS A 31 -4.84 -18.36 -1.35
N ALA A 32 -4.03 -18.16 -2.40
CA ALA A 32 -3.43 -19.26 -3.15
C ALA A 32 -2.45 -20.08 -2.29
N ASN A 33 -1.75 -19.43 -1.35
CA ASN A 33 -0.88 -20.06 -0.36
C ASN A 33 -1.62 -20.61 0.87
N GLY A 34 -2.96 -20.53 0.92
CA GLY A 34 -3.79 -21.10 1.99
C GLY A 34 -3.74 -20.35 3.33
N LYS A 35 -3.14 -19.16 3.37
CA LYS A 35 -3.17 -18.26 4.55
C LYS A 35 -3.92 -17.00 4.17
N VAL A 36 -4.88 -16.57 4.98
CA VAL A 36 -5.47 -15.23 4.82
C VAL A 36 -5.34 -14.53 6.16
N ARG A 37 -4.34 -13.65 6.27
CA ARG A 37 -4.09 -12.88 7.50
C ARG A 37 -4.37 -11.41 7.25
N GLY A 38 -5.66 -11.04 7.30
CA GLY A 38 -6.10 -9.65 7.13
C GLY A 38 -5.55 -8.67 8.18
N LYS A 39 -5.01 -9.16 9.31
CA LYS A 39 -4.29 -8.35 10.29
C LYS A 39 -2.90 -7.96 9.79
N GLU A 40 -2.13 -8.91 9.28
CA GLU A 40 -0.80 -8.66 8.70
C GLU A 40 -0.91 -7.71 7.51
N LEU A 41 -1.98 -7.82 6.72
CA LEU A 41 -2.20 -6.92 5.59
C LEU A 41 -2.34 -5.45 6.00
N LYS A 42 -2.99 -5.16 7.14
CA LYS A 42 -3.11 -3.79 7.66
C LYS A 42 -1.76 -3.24 8.10
N GLU A 43 -1.01 -4.05 8.84
CA GLU A 43 0.33 -3.69 9.30
C GLU A 43 1.27 -3.46 8.11
N LEU A 44 1.12 -4.26 7.06
CA LEU A 44 1.92 -4.13 5.85
C LEU A 44 1.58 -2.86 5.07
N VAL A 45 0.30 -2.54 4.88
CA VAL A 45 -0.10 -1.27 4.24
C VAL A 45 0.40 -0.07 5.05
N GLN A 46 0.36 -0.14 6.38
CA GLN A 46 0.89 0.92 7.23
C GLN A 46 2.39 1.10 7.02
N LYS A 47 3.16 0.01 7.00
CA LYS A 47 4.59 0.07 6.70
C LYS A 47 4.88 0.60 5.29
N VAL A 48 4.06 0.28 4.30
CA VAL A 48 4.21 0.83 2.94
C VAL A 48 4.00 2.34 2.95
N VAL A 49 3.10 2.86 3.78
CA VAL A 49 2.89 4.31 3.92
C VAL A 49 4.03 4.97 4.71
N GLU A 50 4.50 4.32 5.78
CA GLU A 50 5.59 4.84 6.62
C GLU A 50 6.96 4.78 5.92
N HIS A 51 7.20 3.72 5.14
CA HIS A 51 8.46 3.42 4.46
C HIS A 51 8.22 2.88 3.03
N PRO A 52 7.64 3.69 2.12
CA PRO A 52 7.30 3.23 0.78
C PRO A 52 8.52 2.74 -0.02
N GLU A 53 9.68 3.32 0.22
CA GLU A 53 10.97 2.93 -0.37
C GLU A 53 11.35 1.45 -0.18
N GLU A 54 10.96 0.83 0.95
CA GLU A 54 11.21 -0.59 1.20
C GLU A 54 10.31 -1.52 0.37
N TYR A 55 9.23 -0.99 -0.22
CA TYR A 55 8.20 -1.74 -0.93
C TYR A 55 8.22 -1.52 -2.44
N LEU A 56 9.24 -0.83 -2.97
CA LEU A 56 9.42 -0.61 -4.41
C LEU A 56 9.68 -1.91 -5.19
N GLU A 57 10.11 -2.97 -4.51
CA GLU A 57 10.35 -4.29 -5.10
C GLU A 57 9.16 -5.26 -4.94
N ASP A 58 8.16 -4.92 -4.11
CA ASP A 58 7.01 -5.80 -3.88
C ASP A 58 6.03 -5.71 -5.08
N PRO A 59 5.72 -6.79 -5.79
CA PRO A 59 4.89 -6.73 -6.99
C PRO A 59 3.45 -6.24 -6.74
N ALA A 60 2.92 -6.41 -5.53
CA ALA A 60 1.60 -5.91 -5.16
C ALA A 60 1.64 -4.45 -4.71
N PHE A 61 2.63 -4.07 -3.90
CA PHE A 61 2.72 -2.73 -3.29
C PHE A 61 3.61 -1.74 -4.03
N ARG A 62 4.44 -2.17 -4.98
CA ARG A 62 5.35 -1.34 -5.76
C ARG A 62 4.67 -0.13 -6.38
N GLN A 63 3.49 -0.33 -6.98
CA GLN A 63 2.75 0.76 -7.61
C GLN A 63 2.34 1.82 -6.57
N LEU A 64 1.87 1.38 -5.41
CA LEU A 64 1.49 2.26 -4.30
C LEU A 64 2.71 2.98 -3.73
N ALA A 65 3.79 2.23 -3.49
CA ALA A 65 5.06 2.75 -3.00
C ALA A 65 5.66 3.80 -3.94
N LEU A 66 5.64 3.54 -5.25
CA LEU A 66 6.11 4.51 -6.25
C LEU A 66 5.30 5.81 -6.20
N GLU A 67 3.97 5.74 -6.16
CA GLU A 67 3.13 6.95 -6.05
C GLU A 67 3.38 7.72 -4.74
N LEU A 68 3.60 7.01 -3.62
CA LEU A 68 3.93 7.62 -2.33
C LEU A 68 5.31 8.29 -2.34
N VAL A 69 6.33 7.64 -2.92
CA VAL A 69 7.68 8.20 -3.05
C VAL A 69 7.67 9.39 -4.01
N ASP A 70 6.95 9.30 -5.12
CA ASP A 70 6.84 10.37 -6.12
C ASP A 70 6.17 11.62 -5.52
N ASP A 71 5.10 11.44 -4.74
CA ASP A 71 4.44 12.54 -4.03
C ASP A 71 5.35 13.16 -2.95
N ASN A 72 6.04 12.33 -2.16
CA ASN A 72 7.00 12.82 -1.15
C ASN A 72 8.22 13.52 -1.78
N SER A 73 8.53 13.21 -3.04
CA SER A 73 9.60 13.86 -3.81
C SER A 73 9.15 15.14 -4.50
N ALA A 74 7.83 15.33 -4.68
CA ALA A 74 7.27 16.52 -5.33
C ALA A 74 7.21 17.75 -4.41
N GLU A 75 7.44 17.61 -3.11
CA GLU A 75 7.53 18.72 -2.14
C GLU A 75 8.96 19.30 -1.99
N THR A 76 9.70 19.41 -3.10
CA THR A 76 10.89 20.28 -3.19
C THR A 76 10.89 21.00 -4.53
N ILE A 77 9.96 21.94 -4.71
CA ILE A 77 10.14 23.05 -5.64
C ILE A 77 9.81 24.34 -4.90
N ASP A 78 10.90 25.09 -4.67
CA ASP A 78 11.11 26.48 -4.25
C ASP A 78 9.92 27.46 -4.45
#